data_AF-A0A841RFI4-F1
#
_entry.id   AF-A0A841RFI4-F1
#
_cell.length_a   1.000
_cell.length_b   1.000
_cell.length_c   1.000
_cell.angle_alpha   90.00
_cell.angle_beta   90.00
_cell.angle_gamma   90.00
#
_symmetry.space_group_name_H-M   'P 1'
#
loop_
_entity.id
_entity.type
_entity.pdbx_description
1 polymer ?
#
loop_
_entity_poly.entity_id
_entity_poly.type
_entity_poly.pdbx_seq_one_letter_code
_entity_poly.pdbx_strand_id
1 'polypeptide(L)'
;MKPGIALILMLLITMLSGCQIGKDVKPSEMDPKDLPDERAFQDEFTREFLQSVEETKPGYYPFLSKTGKYKMDFPAGGLIDKFGYTINKTYFEFLDVGIKYPDQTGANLTISYNRENKMDNIENHLRWFQGRLGEPYDLEKYEEKTYNFYYTGFERSGFSYQVAYIQNKKVAGGIELIYFTECQKNNCQGQSLLNKQDFFDWIKTIQFIDD
;
A
#
# COMPACT_ATOMS: atom_id res chain seq x y z
N MET A 1 65.79 -10.55 -22.90
CA MET A 1 64.77 -11.60 -23.00
C MET A 1 63.59 -11.21 -22.13
N LYS A 2 62.45 -10.95 -22.79
CA LYS A 2 61.04 -10.89 -22.33
C LYS A 2 60.68 -10.01 -21.11
N PRO A 3 60.17 -8.79 -21.36
CA PRO A 3 59.21 -8.13 -20.48
C PRO A 3 57.82 -8.71 -20.75
N GLY A 4 57.07 -9.03 -19.72
CA GLY A 4 55.70 -9.49 -19.88
C GLY A 4 55.12 -9.83 -18.53
N ILE A 5 53.86 -9.44 -18.30
CA ILE A 5 53.11 -9.58 -17.04
C ILE A 5 53.29 -8.39 -16.08
N ALA A 6 53.08 -7.17 -16.59
CA ALA A 6 52.75 -6.01 -15.76
C ALA A 6 51.57 -5.18 -16.32
N LEU A 7 50.78 -5.74 -17.24
CA LEU A 7 49.76 -4.98 -17.99
C LEU A 7 48.46 -5.76 -18.22
N ILE A 8 47.94 -6.47 -17.21
CA ILE A 8 46.61 -7.13 -17.30
C ILE A 8 45.86 -7.01 -15.95
N LEU A 9 45.93 -5.85 -15.29
CA LEU A 9 45.09 -5.58 -14.12
C LEU A 9 44.64 -4.11 -14.05
N MET A 10 44.45 -3.48 -15.20
CA MET A 10 44.00 -2.09 -15.30
C MET A 10 42.99 -1.86 -16.44
N LEU A 11 42.26 -2.91 -16.83
CA LEU A 11 41.29 -2.89 -17.94
C LEU A 11 39.97 -3.62 -17.63
N LEU A 12 39.65 -3.76 -16.34
CA LEU A 12 38.37 -4.30 -15.84
C LEU A 12 37.62 -3.28 -14.96
N ILE A 13 37.97 -1.99 -15.05
CA ILE A 13 37.33 -0.90 -14.28
C ILE A 13 36.48 0.03 -15.18
N THR A 14 36.45 -0.14 -16.51
CA THR A 14 35.79 0.82 -17.41
C THR A 14 34.44 0.36 -18.00
N MET A 15 33.76 -0.62 -17.39
CA MET A 15 32.42 -1.08 -17.83
C MET A 15 31.39 -1.04 -16.69
N LEU A 16 31.48 -0.05 -15.79
CA LEU A 16 30.36 0.37 -14.93
C LEU A 16 30.06 1.86 -15.14
N SER A 17 30.18 2.34 -16.38
CA SER A 17 29.27 3.38 -16.87
C SER A 17 27.98 2.71 -17.36
N GLY A 18 27.37 1.91 -16.47
CA GLY A 18 25.98 1.53 -16.60
C GLY A 18 25.18 2.79 -16.31
N CYS A 19 24.50 3.27 -17.35
CA CYS A 19 23.58 4.39 -17.34
C CYS A 19 22.89 4.53 -15.97
N GLN A 20 23.04 5.67 -15.30
CA GLN A 20 22.16 6.09 -14.20
C GLN A 20 20.75 6.27 -14.78
N ILE A 21 20.07 5.15 -15.06
CA ILE A 21 18.64 5.15 -15.35
C ILE A 21 17.95 5.49 -14.03
N GLY A 22 17.65 6.77 -13.89
CA GLY A 22 16.42 7.25 -13.27
C GLY A 22 16.14 6.83 -11.83
N LYS A 23 17.04 7.11 -10.87
CA LYS A 23 16.63 7.12 -9.44
C LYS A 23 15.52 8.12 -9.13
N ASP A 24 15.26 9.07 -10.03
CA ASP A 24 14.22 10.11 -9.90
C ASP A 24 13.09 9.99 -10.94
N VAL A 25 13.07 8.95 -11.78
CA VAL A 25 12.01 8.80 -12.80
C VAL A 25 10.85 8.01 -12.20
N LYS A 26 9.63 8.57 -12.27
CA LYS A 26 8.46 7.87 -11.77
C LYS A 26 8.13 6.67 -12.65
N PRO A 27 7.64 5.55 -12.08
CA PRO A 27 7.16 4.41 -12.86
C PRO A 27 6.16 4.79 -13.96
N SER A 28 5.31 5.79 -13.75
CA SER A 28 4.36 6.29 -14.76
C SER A 28 5.01 6.92 -16.00
N GLU A 29 6.29 7.30 -15.92
CA GLU A 29 7.04 7.99 -16.97
C GLU A 29 8.04 7.06 -17.69
N MET A 30 8.17 5.81 -17.22
CA MET A 30 9.07 4.82 -17.80
C MET A 30 8.45 4.14 -19.03
N ASP A 31 9.31 3.63 -19.93
CA ASP A 31 8.89 2.73 -21.00
C ASP A 31 8.35 1.43 -20.37
N PRO A 32 7.17 0.91 -20.78
CA PRO A 32 6.62 -0.32 -20.24
C PRO A 32 7.58 -1.52 -20.22
N LYS A 33 8.53 -1.59 -21.16
CA LYS A 33 9.53 -2.68 -21.21
C LYS A 33 10.57 -2.63 -20.09
N ASP A 34 10.74 -1.46 -19.46
CA ASP A 34 11.72 -1.21 -18.40
C ASP A 34 11.08 -1.35 -16.99
N LEU A 35 9.77 -1.66 -16.92
CA LEU A 35 9.04 -1.83 -15.68
C LEU A 35 9.19 -3.24 -15.10
N PRO A 36 9.11 -3.40 -13.76
CA PRO A 36 8.99 -4.71 -13.14
C PRO A 36 7.80 -5.51 -13.69
N ASP A 37 7.97 -6.82 -13.85
CA ASP A 37 6.91 -7.75 -14.24
C ASP A 37 6.00 -8.08 -13.05
N GLU A 38 5.48 -7.04 -12.42
CA GLU A 38 4.61 -7.08 -11.25
C GLU A 38 3.28 -6.41 -11.58
N ARG A 39 2.17 -6.97 -11.10
CA ARG A 39 0.81 -6.58 -11.52
C ARG A 39 0.54 -5.07 -11.36
N ALA A 40 1.03 -4.47 -10.28
CA ALA A 40 0.86 -3.04 -9.99
C ALA A 40 1.54 -2.12 -11.02
N PHE A 41 2.59 -2.59 -11.71
CA PHE A 41 3.27 -1.82 -12.75
C PHE A 41 2.71 -2.06 -14.14
N GLN A 42 2.05 -3.21 -14.37
CA GLN A 42 1.47 -3.53 -15.68
C GLN A 42 0.16 -2.78 -15.94
N ASP A 43 -0.51 -2.30 -14.89
CA ASP A 43 -1.67 -1.42 -15.01
C ASP A 43 -1.26 0.06 -15.01
N GLU A 44 -1.53 0.77 -16.10
CA GLU A 44 -1.11 2.18 -16.25
C GLU A 44 -1.69 3.08 -15.15
N PHE A 45 -2.95 2.88 -14.79
CA PHE A 45 -3.65 3.71 -13.80
C PHE A 45 -3.07 3.52 -12.40
N THR A 46 -2.89 2.26 -11.98
CA THR A 46 -2.27 1.89 -10.70
C THR A 46 -0.85 2.42 -10.61
N ARG A 47 -0.08 2.31 -11.70
CA ARG A 47 1.32 2.76 -11.75
C ARG A 47 1.48 4.26 -11.49
N GLU A 48 0.47 5.08 -11.74
CA GLU A 48 0.53 6.52 -11.46
C GLU A 48 0.64 6.88 -9.97
N PHE A 49 0.36 5.92 -9.08
CA PHE A 49 0.47 6.11 -7.63
C PHE A 49 1.83 5.63 -7.09
N LEU A 50 2.56 4.81 -7.84
CA LEU A 50 3.84 4.26 -7.43
C LEU A 50 4.95 5.31 -7.61
N GLN A 51 5.84 5.42 -6.63
CA GLN A 51 6.88 6.44 -6.59
C GLN A 51 8.25 5.93 -7.04
N SER A 52 8.46 4.61 -7.06
CA SER A 52 9.73 3.97 -7.46
C SER A 52 9.48 2.53 -7.91
N VAL A 53 10.38 2.00 -8.73
CA VAL A 53 10.50 0.56 -9.05
C VAL A 53 11.35 -0.18 -8.01
N GLU A 54 11.96 0.52 -7.06
CA GLU A 54 12.64 -0.07 -5.92
C GLU A 54 11.62 -0.42 -4.83
N GLU A 55 11.68 -1.66 -4.33
CA GLU A 55 10.84 -2.12 -3.23
C GLU A 55 11.16 -1.39 -1.91
N THR A 56 10.13 -1.06 -1.13
CA THR A 56 10.32 -0.60 0.26
C THR A 56 10.57 -1.76 1.21
N LYS A 57 9.99 -2.92 0.88
CA LYS A 57 10.19 -4.24 1.49
C LYS A 57 9.75 -5.31 0.48
N PRO A 58 10.18 -6.58 0.64
CA PRO A 58 9.85 -7.63 -0.32
C PRO A 58 8.36 -7.69 -0.67
N GLY A 59 8.02 -7.54 -1.96
CA GLY A 59 6.65 -7.55 -2.48
C GLY A 59 5.86 -6.26 -2.31
N TYR A 60 6.49 -5.16 -1.91
CA TYR A 60 5.82 -3.87 -1.72
C TYR A 60 6.62 -2.69 -2.28
N TYR A 61 5.89 -1.70 -2.80
CA TYR A 61 6.42 -0.53 -3.47
C TYR A 61 5.92 0.76 -2.84
N PRO A 62 6.68 1.85 -2.93
CA PRO A 62 6.28 3.12 -2.32
C PRO A 62 5.11 3.73 -3.09
N PHE A 63 4.03 4.03 -2.37
CA PHE A 63 2.82 4.64 -2.91
C PHE A 63 2.60 6.04 -2.33
N LEU A 64 2.15 6.96 -3.16
CA LEU A 64 1.70 8.29 -2.74
C LEU A 64 0.24 8.49 -3.18
N SER A 65 -0.60 8.89 -2.24
CA SER A 65 -2.00 9.19 -2.52
C SER A 65 -2.13 10.36 -3.49
N LYS A 66 -3.17 10.38 -4.34
CA LYS A 66 -3.39 11.49 -5.27
C LYS A 66 -3.85 12.76 -4.55
N THR A 67 -4.38 12.63 -3.33
CA THR A 67 -4.57 13.77 -2.42
C THR A 67 -3.26 14.37 -1.92
N GLY A 68 -2.15 13.63 -2.00
CA GLY A 68 -0.84 14.00 -1.45
C GLY A 68 -0.79 14.03 0.08
N LYS A 69 -1.74 13.38 0.76
CA LYS A 69 -1.94 13.46 2.21
C LYS A 69 -1.48 12.24 2.98
N TYR A 70 -1.20 11.14 2.29
CA TYR A 70 -0.60 9.99 2.91
C TYR A 70 0.24 9.20 1.89
N LYS A 71 1.18 8.44 2.43
CA LYS A 71 1.95 7.43 1.70
C LYS A 71 1.89 6.11 2.45
N MET A 72 2.11 5.02 1.74
CA MET A 72 2.10 3.66 2.31
C MET A 72 2.92 2.71 1.44
N ASP A 73 3.15 1.50 1.94
CA ASP A 73 3.65 0.39 1.13
C ASP A 73 2.48 -0.23 0.35
N PHE A 74 2.55 -0.25 -0.97
CA PHE A 74 1.51 -0.82 -1.85
C PHE A 74 1.96 -2.20 -2.37
N PRO A 75 1.09 -3.22 -2.32
CA PRO A 75 1.47 -4.58 -2.69
C PRO A 75 1.78 -4.68 -4.20
N ALA A 76 2.83 -5.41 -4.55
CA ALA A 76 3.24 -5.71 -5.94
C ALA A 76 2.09 -6.29 -6.78
N GLY A 77 1.27 -7.13 -6.13
CA GLY A 77 0.09 -7.76 -6.71
C GLY A 77 -1.19 -6.92 -6.70
N GLY A 78 -1.13 -5.67 -6.25
CA GLY A 78 -2.27 -4.76 -6.15
C GLY A 78 -2.66 -4.14 -7.49
N LEU A 79 -3.96 -4.01 -7.72
CA LEU A 79 -4.53 -3.29 -8.87
C LEU A 79 -5.65 -2.40 -8.36
N ILE A 80 -5.55 -1.10 -8.60
CA ILE A 80 -6.58 -0.13 -8.22
C ILE A 80 -7.66 -0.17 -9.30
N ASP A 81 -8.90 -0.47 -8.92
CA ASP A 81 -10.01 -0.39 -9.86
C ASP A 81 -10.28 1.09 -10.20
N LYS A 82 -10.06 1.45 -11.47
CA LYS A 82 -10.32 2.80 -11.98
C LYS A 82 -11.78 3.22 -11.81
N PHE A 83 -12.73 2.27 -11.90
CA PHE A 83 -14.15 2.56 -11.66
C PHE A 83 -14.48 2.61 -10.16
N GLY A 84 -13.72 1.88 -9.34
CA GLY A 84 -13.74 1.93 -7.88
C GLY A 84 -12.90 3.06 -7.27
N TYR A 85 -12.35 3.98 -8.07
CA TYR A 85 -11.56 5.10 -7.58
C TYR A 85 -12.35 6.41 -7.60
N THR A 86 -12.26 7.20 -6.51
CA THR A 86 -12.88 8.52 -6.42
C THR A 86 -11.96 9.49 -5.68
N ILE A 87 -11.85 10.72 -6.17
CA ILE A 87 -11.08 11.79 -5.52
C ILE A 87 -11.80 13.12 -5.58
N ASN A 88 -11.73 13.88 -4.50
CA ASN A 88 -12.11 15.29 -4.45
C ASN A 88 -10.91 16.13 -4.00
N LYS A 89 -10.12 16.59 -4.98
CA LYS A 89 -8.91 17.39 -4.76
C LYS A 89 -8.04 16.79 -3.66
N THR A 90 -7.83 17.51 -2.57
CA THR A 90 -7.07 17.08 -1.40
C THR A 90 -7.95 16.70 -0.20
N TYR A 91 -9.28 16.70 -0.37
CA TYR A 91 -10.25 16.54 0.74
C TYR A 91 -10.62 15.09 0.98
N PHE A 92 -10.86 14.33 -0.08
CA PHE A 92 -11.34 12.96 0.00
C PHE A 92 -10.71 12.10 -1.09
N GLU A 93 -10.40 10.85 -0.76
CA GLU A 93 -9.93 9.84 -1.71
C GLU A 93 -10.47 8.47 -1.31
N PHE A 94 -10.97 7.73 -2.29
CA PHE A 94 -11.44 6.38 -2.15
C PHE A 94 -10.78 5.50 -3.19
N LEU A 95 -10.25 4.36 -2.76
CA LEU A 95 -9.63 3.36 -3.59
C LEU A 95 -10.24 1.99 -3.28
N ASP A 96 -10.57 1.25 -4.33
CA ASP A 96 -10.80 -0.19 -4.25
C ASP A 96 -9.65 -0.93 -4.94
N VAL A 97 -9.05 -1.89 -4.25
CA VAL A 97 -7.80 -2.53 -4.67
C VAL A 97 -7.95 -4.04 -4.64
N GLY A 98 -7.89 -4.66 -5.82
CA GLY A 98 -7.79 -6.10 -5.95
C GLY A 98 -6.33 -6.55 -5.83
N ILE A 99 -6.03 -7.36 -4.82
CA ILE A 99 -4.70 -7.88 -4.53
C ILE A 99 -4.63 -9.34 -4.97
N LYS A 100 -3.57 -9.70 -5.69
CA LYS A 100 -3.28 -11.09 -6.07
C LYS A 100 -1.90 -11.50 -5.57
N TYR A 101 -1.83 -12.55 -4.79
CA TYR A 101 -0.59 -13.05 -4.22
C TYR A 101 0.08 -14.09 -5.14
N PRO A 102 1.39 -14.37 -4.96
CA PRO A 102 2.11 -15.36 -5.76
C PRO A 102 1.50 -16.77 -5.76
N ASP A 103 0.84 -17.15 -4.66
CA ASP A 103 0.11 -18.42 -4.51
C ASP A 103 -1.27 -18.41 -5.21
N GLN A 104 -1.53 -17.40 -6.05
CA GLN A 104 -2.78 -17.17 -6.80
C GLN A 104 -3.99 -16.81 -5.94
N THR A 105 -3.81 -16.60 -4.64
CA THR A 105 -4.88 -16.15 -3.76
C THR A 105 -5.19 -14.68 -3.97
N GLY A 106 -6.44 -14.31 -3.67
CA GLY A 106 -6.96 -12.98 -3.86
C GLY A 106 -7.40 -12.33 -2.54
N ALA A 107 -7.29 -11.02 -2.47
CA ALA A 107 -7.89 -10.20 -1.43
C ALA A 107 -8.35 -8.87 -2.01
N ASN A 108 -9.30 -8.21 -1.35
CA ASN A 108 -9.65 -6.83 -1.64
C ASN A 108 -9.22 -5.94 -0.49
N LEU A 109 -8.83 -4.72 -0.83
CA LEU A 109 -8.49 -3.65 0.09
C LEU A 109 -9.20 -2.38 -0.34
N THR A 110 -10.10 -1.91 0.50
CA THR A 110 -10.71 -0.58 0.37
C THR A 110 -9.99 0.42 1.26
N ILE A 111 -9.67 1.58 0.70
CA ILE A 111 -9.04 2.71 1.42
C ILE A 111 -9.90 3.94 1.22
N SER A 112 -10.28 4.61 2.31
CA SER A 112 -11.08 5.84 2.28
C SER A 112 -10.42 6.89 3.15
N TYR A 113 -9.82 7.91 2.56
CA TYR A 113 -9.25 9.07 3.24
C TYR A 113 -10.24 10.23 3.30
N ASN A 114 -10.35 10.88 4.45
CA ASN A 114 -11.08 12.13 4.61
C ASN A 114 -10.27 13.14 5.45
N ARG A 115 -9.95 14.30 4.86
CA ARG A 115 -9.20 15.39 5.49
C ARG A 115 -9.96 16.08 6.62
N GLU A 116 -11.29 16.05 6.60
CA GLU A 116 -12.10 16.75 7.61
C GLU A 116 -12.19 15.99 8.93
N ASN A 117 -11.75 14.73 8.95
CA ASN A 117 -11.82 13.90 10.15
C ASN A 117 -10.79 14.35 11.20
N LYS A 118 -11.25 15.16 12.16
CA LYS A 118 -10.49 15.64 13.31
C LYS A 118 -10.56 14.70 14.51
N MET A 119 -9.52 14.72 15.34
CA MET A 119 -9.43 13.87 16.53
C MET A 119 -10.49 14.16 17.60
N ASP A 120 -10.92 15.41 17.74
CA ASP A 120 -11.95 15.84 18.70
C ASP A 120 -13.34 15.28 18.39
N ASN A 121 -13.56 14.79 17.16
CA ASN A 121 -14.81 14.20 16.69
C ASN A 121 -14.69 12.69 16.41
N ILE A 122 -13.70 12.02 17.04
CA ILE A 122 -13.39 10.61 16.78
C ILE A 122 -14.57 9.66 16.99
N GLU A 123 -15.40 9.86 18.02
CA GLU A 123 -16.55 9.01 18.29
C GLU A 123 -17.55 8.98 17.12
N ASN A 124 -17.78 10.13 16.50
CA ASN A 124 -18.64 10.23 15.33
C ASN A 124 -17.99 9.52 14.14
N HIS A 125 -16.68 9.71 13.89
CA HIS A 125 -15.98 9.03 12.80
C HIS A 125 -16.00 7.51 12.94
N LEU A 126 -15.77 6.99 14.15
CA LEU A 126 -15.86 5.55 14.43
C LEU A 126 -17.28 5.02 14.23
N ARG A 127 -18.30 5.77 14.65
CA ARG A 127 -19.71 5.39 14.40
C ARG A 127 -20.02 5.32 12.91
N TRP A 128 -19.55 6.28 12.11
CA TRP A 128 -19.71 6.25 10.65
C TRP A 128 -18.98 5.06 10.03
N PHE A 129 -17.73 4.81 10.44
CA PHE A 129 -16.96 3.65 9.99
C PHE A 129 -17.69 2.33 10.29
N GLN A 130 -18.13 2.13 11.53
CA GLN A 130 -18.91 0.96 11.93
C GLN A 130 -20.20 0.81 11.12
N GLY A 131 -20.89 1.93 10.84
CA GLY A 131 -22.05 1.94 9.95
C GLY A 131 -21.73 1.40 8.55
N ARG A 132 -20.53 1.68 8.02
CA ARG A 132 -20.06 1.14 6.73
C ARG A 132 -19.68 -0.34 6.81
N LEU A 133 -19.27 -0.81 7.98
CA LEU A 133 -19.09 -2.25 8.23
C LEU A 133 -20.44 -2.98 8.26
N GLY A 134 -21.56 -2.29 8.46
CA GLY A 134 -22.92 -2.85 8.41
C GLY A 134 -23.39 -3.53 9.70
N GLU A 135 -22.50 -3.74 10.67
CA GLU A 135 -22.80 -4.26 12.00
C GLU A 135 -21.89 -3.56 13.02
N PRO A 136 -22.33 -3.37 14.28
CA PRO A 136 -21.46 -2.83 15.32
C PRO A 136 -20.41 -3.86 15.71
N TYR A 137 -19.13 -3.53 15.53
CA TYR A 137 -18.01 -4.32 16.00
C TYR A 137 -17.23 -3.54 17.05
N ASP A 138 -16.79 -4.23 18.12
CA ASP A 138 -15.89 -3.64 19.09
C ASP A 138 -14.52 -3.40 18.45
N LEU A 139 -14.10 -2.12 18.44
CA LEU A 139 -12.83 -1.68 17.89
C LEU A 139 -11.83 -1.50 19.02
N GLU A 140 -10.74 -2.26 18.99
CA GLU A 140 -9.63 -2.09 19.92
C GLU A 140 -8.75 -0.93 19.48
N LYS A 141 -8.41 -0.04 20.42
CA LYS A 141 -7.57 1.13 20.17
C LYS A 141 -6.10 0.79 20.36
N TYR A 142 -5.29 1.22 19.40
CA TYR A 142 -3.84 1.15 19.42
C TYR A 142 -3.28 2.57 19.25
N GLU A 143 -2.23 2.88 20.00
CA GLU A 143 -1.62 4.21 20.02
C GLU A 143 -0.23 4.21 19.41
N GLU A 144 -0.04 5.00 18.36
CA GLU A 144 1.25 5.23 17.72
C GLU A 144 1.71 6.67 17.96
N LYS A 145 2.96 6.98 17.65
CA LYS A 145 3.51 8.33 17.91
C LYS A 145 2.76 9.43 17.15
N THR A 146 2.36 9.18 15.90
CA THR A 146 1.78 10.19 14.99
C THR A 146 0.31 9.96 14.66
N TYR A 147 -0.26 8.80 15.02
CA TYR A 147 -1.66 8.48 14.80
C TYR A 147 -2.16 7.53 15.90
N ASN A 148 -3.48 7.33 15.98
CA ASN A 148 -4.08 6.17 16.63
C ASN A 148 -4.75 5.32 15.56
N PHE A 149 -4.88 4.01 15.79
CA PHE A 149 -5.74 3.20 14.96
C PHE A 149 -6.67 2.33 15.80
N TYR A 150 -7.85 2.07 15.25
CA TYR A 150 -8.96 1.36 15.88
C TYR A 150 -9.26 0.16 15.02
N TYR A 151 -9.08 -1.05 15.55
CA TYR A 151 -9.03 -2.26 14.74
C TYR A 151 -10.00 -3.31 15.26
N THR A 152 -10.50 -4.11 14.31
CA THR A 152 -11.13 -5.39 14.62
C THR A 152 -10.95 -6.36 13.44
N GLY A 153 -11.08 -7.65 13.72
CA GLY A 153 -11.07 -8.71 12.72
C GLY A 153 -12.27 -9.60 12.93
N PHE A 154 -12.95 -9.99 11.84
CA PHE A 154 -14.15 -10.81 11.90
C PHE A 154 -14.31 -11.69 10.66
N GLU A 155 -15.22 -12.66 10.72
CA GLU A 155 -15.62 -13.46 9.58
C GLU A 155 -17.04 -13.07 9.16
N ARG A 156 -17.28 -12.95 7.85
CA ARG A 156 -18.63 -12.71 7.29
C ARG A 156 -18.76 -13.44 5.96
N SER A 157 -19.83 -14.21 5.81
CA SER A 157 -20.13 -14.96 4.58
C SER A 157 -18.98 -15.86 4.09
N GLY A 158 -18.17 -16.38 5.01
CA GLY A 158 -17.02 -17.24 4.72
C GLY A 158 -15.71 -16.51 4.41
N PHE A 159 -15.72 -15.18 4.37
CA PHE A 159 -14.53 -14.34 4.14
C PHE A 159 -13.99 -13.80 5.46
N SER A 160 -12.66 -13.68 5.56
CA SER A 160 -12.00 -13.05 6.71
C SER A 160 -11.79 -11.57 6.44
N TYR A 161 -12.14 -10.73 7.42
CA TYR A 161 -12.01 -9.28 7.37
C TYR A 161 -10.98 -8.81 8.40
N GLN A 162 -10.12 -7.89 7.98
CA GLN A 162 -9.23 -7.09 8.83
C GLN A 162 -9.57 -5.63 8.55
N VAL A 163 -10.07 -4.90 9.55
CA VAL A 163 -10.54 -3.53 9.33
C VAL A 163 -9.93 -2.58 10.35
N ALA A 164 -9.61 -1.37 9.91
CA ALA A 164 -9.06 -0.36 10.80
C ALA A 164 -9.51 1.06 10.42
N TYR A 165 -9.74 1.89 11.44
CA TYR A 165 -9.82 3.33 11.30
C TYR A 165 -8.54 3.95 11.85
N ILE A 166 -7.80 4.71 11.05
CA ILE A 166 -6.56 5.39 11.42
C ILE A 166 -6.84 6.88 11.53
N GLN A 167 -6.53 7.46 12.70
CA GLN A 167 -6.71 8.88 12.98
C GLN A 167 -5.36 9.57 13.15
N ASN A 168 -5.07 10.56 12.30
CA ASN A 168 -3.90 11.42 12.48
C ASN A 168 -4.02 12.23 13.80
N LYS A 169 -2.92 12.32 14.57
CA LYS A 169 -2.84 13.09 15.82
C LYS A 169 -2.44 14.55 15.61
N LYS A 170 -1.75 14.88 14.52
CA LYS A 170 -1.16 16.20 14.31
C LYS A 170 -2.08 17.18 13.58
N VAL A 171 -2.65 16.72 12.47
CA VAL A 171 -3.57 17.51 11.63
C VAL A 171 -4.83 16.70 11.33
N ALA A 172 -5.86 17.36 10.82
CA ALA A 172 -7.09 16.70 10.42
C ALA A 172 -6.82 15.69 9.27
N GLY A 173 -7.45 14.52 9.36
CA GLY A 173 -7.20 13.41 8.45
C GLY A 173 -7.48 12.07 9.11
N GLY A 174 -8.40 11.30 8.53
CA GLY A 174 -8.69 9.92 8.89
C GLY A 174 -8.61 9.02 7.68
N ILE A 175 -8.16 7.78 7.87
CA ILE A 175 -8.14 6.73 6.84
C ILE A 175 -8.95 5.55 7.36
N GLU A 176 -9.88 5.08 6.56
CA GLU A 176 -10.66 3.88 6.83
C GLU A 176 -10.14 2.76 5.91
N LEU A 177 -9.87 1.60 6.49
CA LEU A 177 -9.29 0.44 5.84
C LEU A 177 -10.21 -0.76 6.01
N ILE A 178 -10.55 -1.41 4.91
CA ILE A 178 -11.29 -2.66 4.92
C ILE A 178 -10.54 -3.63 4.03
N TYR A 179 -9.87 -4.61 4.63
CA TYR A 179 -9.24 -5.71 3.93
C TYR A 179 -10.09 -6.96 4.10
N PHE A 180 -10.33 -7.71 3.02
CA PHE A 180 -10.93 -9.04 3.13
C PHE A 180 -10.40 -10.01 2.09
N THR A 181 -10.39 -11.29 2.47
CA THR A 181 -9.89 -12.38 1.62
C THR A 181 -10.94 -12.74 0.57
N GLU A 182 -10.55 -13.00 -0.67
CA GLU A 182 -11.49 -13.47 -1.72
C GLU A 182 -11.71 -14.98 -1.69
N CYS A 183 -10.92 -15.72 -0.91
CA CYS A 183 -11.10 -17.15 -0.68
C CYS A 183 -12.01 -17.39 0.54
N GLN A 184 -12.88 -18.39 0.44
CA GLN A 184 -13.65 -18.89 1.58
C GLN A 184 -12.81 -19.86 2.40
N LYS A 185 -12.85 -19.76 3.74
CA LYS A 185 -12.00 -20.49 4.72
C LYS A 185 -11.62 -21.94 4.39
N ASN A 186 -12.54 -22.71 3.80
CA ASN A 186 -12.32 -24.12 3.46
C ASN A 186 -11.40 -24.34 2.25
N ASN A 187 -11.23 -23.31 1.42
CA ASN A 187 -10.37 -23.30 0.24
C ASN A 187 -9.06 -22.54 0.48
N CYS A 188 -8.82 -22.06 1.72
CA CYS A 188 -7.72 -21.16 2.05
C CYS A 188 -6.50 -21.83 2.74
N GLN A 189 -6.37 -23.17 2.73
CA GLN A 189 -5.30 -23.83 3.49
C GLN A 189 -3.90 -23.51 2.94
N GLY A 190 -3.01 -23.01 3.80
CA GLY A 190 -1.59 -22.77 3.49
C GLY A 190 -1.25 -21.41 2.87
N GLN A 191 -2.11 -20.40 3.02
CA GLN A 191 -2.08 -19.18 2.20
C GLN A 191 -1.43 -17.96 2.84
N SER A 192 -0.85 -17.10 2.00
CA SER A 192 -0.23 -15.82 2.36
C SER A 192 -1.26 -14.68 2.54
N LEU A 193 -2.29 -14.92 3.35
CA LEU A 193 -3.31 -13.89 3.66
C LEU A 193 -2.81 -13.01 4.81
N LEU A 194 -3.17 -11.71 4.80
CA LEU A 194 -2.83 -10.83 5.91
C LEU A 194 -3.51 -11.32 7.18
N ASN A 195 -2.72 -11.91 8.07
CA ASN A 195 -3.15 -12.13 9.44
C ASN A 195 -3.14 -10.78 10.20
N LYS A 196 -3.62 -10.79 11.45
CA LYS A 196 -3.65 -9.58 12.29
C LYS A 196 -2.29 -8.87 12.36
N GLN A 197 -1.21 -9.63 12.52
CA GLN A 197 0.14 -9.07 12.67
C GLN A 197 0.64 -8.45 11.36
N ASP A 198 0.46 -9.14 10.24
CA ASP A 198 0.86 -8.62 8.92
C ASP A 198 0.06 -7.36 8.55
N PHE A 199 -1.24 -7.35 8.88
CA PHE A 199 -2.09 -6.16 8.69
C PHE A 199 -1.61 -4.98 9.55
N PHE A 200 -1.20 -5.24 10.80
CA PHE A 200 -0.66 -4.21 11.69
C PHE A 200 0.68 -3.68 11.16
N ASP A 201 1.55 -4.57 10.71
CA ASP A 201 2.84 -4.18 10.17
C ASP A 201 2.70 -3.45 8.83
N TRP A 202 1.65 -3.73 8.06
CA TRP A 202 1.26 -2.92 6.91
C TRP A 202 0.70 -1.55 7.31
N ILE A 203 -0.19 -1.45 8.31
CA ILE A 203 -0.69 -0.16 8.85
C ILE A 203 0.48 0.74 9.28
N LYS A 204 1.52 0.17 9.88
CA LYS A 204 2.72 0.90 10.31
C LYS A 204 3.50 1.57 9.16
N THR A 205 3.29 1.13 7.92
CA THR A 205 3.89 1.76 6.73
C THR A 205 3.18 3.06 6.35
N ILE A 206 1.92 3.24 6.81
CA ILE A 206 1.11 4.42 6.50
C ILE A 206 1.67 5.62 7.25
N GLN A 207 1.96 6.67 6.49
CA GLN A 207 2.45 7.94 7.01
C GLN A 207 1.60 9.06 6.44
N PHE A 208 0.96 9.82 7.34
CA PHE A 208 0.34 11.08 6.97
C PHE A 208 1.42 12.10 6.59
N ILE A 209 1.12 12.89 5.57
CA ILE A 209 1.97 13.98 5.10
C ILE A 209 1.36 15.28 5.65
N ASP A 210 2.10 15.92 6.54
CA ASP A 210 1.75 17.21 7.12
C ASP A 210 2.06 18.31 6.07
N ASP A 211 1.13 19.24 5.83
CA ASP A 211 1.38 20.48 5.05
C ASP A 211 1.92 21.59 5.97
#